data_AF-A0ABD5MCW8-F1
#
_entry.id   AF-A0ABD5MCW8-F1
#
_cell.length_a   1.000
_cell.length_b   1.000
_cell.length_c   1.000
_cell.angle_alpha   90.00
_cell.angle_beta   90.00
_cell.angle_gamma   90.00
#
_symmetry.space_group_name_H-M   'P 1'
#
loop_
_entity.id
_entity.type
_entity.pdbx_description
1 polymer ?
#
loop_
_entity_poly.entity_id
_entity_poly.type
_entity_poly.pdbx_seq_one_letter_code
_entity_poly.pdbx_strand_id
1 'polypeptide(L)' 'MARLSVDVPDGLKQDIEETAERKNFKNASEYIRQALREKLREDNELDPELLLRALKVKQGDVETVDIDEVIEKYE' A
#
# COMPACT_ATOMS: atom_id res chain seq x y z
N MET A 1 -8.72 -18.32 -3.56
CA MET A 1 -8.27 -17.15 -2.78
C MET A 1 -7.93 -17.60 -1.38
N ALA A 2 -6.82 -17.14 -0.83
CA ALA A 2 -6.53 -17.33 0.59
C ALA A 2 -7.66 -16.74 1.44
N ARG A 3 -8.00 -17.41 2.55
CA ARG A 3 -8.98 -16.94 3.53
C ARG A 3 -8.24 -16.58 4.81
N LEU A 4 -8.56 -15.42 5.35
CA LEU A 4 -8.04 -14.94 6.63
C LEU A 4 -9.23 -14.72 7.56
N SER A 5 -9.16 -15.26 8.77
CA SER A 5 -10.08 -14.92 9.85
C SER A 5 -9.47 -13.76 10.64
N VAL A 6 -10.25 -12.73 10.88
CA VAL A 6 -9.81 -11.53 11.60
C VAL A 6 -10.82 -11.26 12.69
N ASP A 7 -10.33 -11.02 13.90
CA ASP A 7 -11.17 -10.60 15.02
C ASP A 7 -11.32 -9.07 15.00
N VAL A 8 -12.54 -8.60 15.20
CA VAL A 8 -12.90 -7.18 15.03
C VAL A 8 -13.86 -6.80 16.15
N PRO A 9 -13.70 -5.63 16.80
CA PRO A 9 -14.62 -5.18 17.84
C PRO A 9 -16.08 -5.18 17.36
N ASP A 10 -17.02 -5.58 18.23
CA ASP A 10 -18.43 -5.76 17.87
C ASP A 10 -19.08 -4.50 17.27
N GLY A 11 -18.82 -3.32 17.84
CA GLY A 11 -19.33 -2.06 17.29
C GLY A 11 -18.81 -1.78 15.88
N LEU A 12 -17.54 -2.09 15.62
CA LEU A 12 -16.92 -1.90 14.31
C LEU A 12 -17.46 -2.91 13.30
N LYS A 13 -17.82 -4.12 13.73
CA LYS A 13 -18.44 -5.13 12.86
C LYS A 13 -19.77 -4.63 12.29
N GLN A 14 -20.61 -4.02 13.13
CA GLN A 14 -21.88 -3.45 12.69
C GLN A 14 -21.67 -2.31 11.69
N ASP A 15 -20.74 -1.40 11.97
CA ASP A 15 -20.40 -0.29 11.06
C ASP A 15 -19.90 -0.77 9.69
N ILE A 16 -19.12 -1.86 9.67
CA ILE A 16 -18.63 -2.48 8.43
C ILE A 16 -19.79 -3.05 7.61
N GLU A 17 -20.73 -3.76 8.24
CA GLU A 17 -21.89 -4.34 7.58
C GLU A 17 -22.81 -3.25 7.00
N GLU A 18 -23.17 -2.25 7.80
CA GLU A 18 -24.00 -1.12 7.38
C GLU A 18 -23.34 -0.32 6.24
N THR A 19 -22.02 -0.13 6.31
CA THR A 19 -21.27 0.57 5.27
C THR A 19 -21.19 -0.25 3.98
N ALA A 20 -21.02 -1.56 4.08
CA ALA A 20 -21.01 -2.44 2.92
C ALA A 20 -22.36 -2.40 2.18
N GLU A 21 -23.48 -2.46 2.90
CA GLU A 21 -24.82 -2.35 2.34
C GLU A 21 -25.05 -0.98 1.70
N ARG A 22 -24.75 0.12 2.42
CA ARG A 22 -24.90 1.49 1.92
C ARG A 22 -24.11 1.75 0.63
N LYS A 23 -22.95 1.12 0.48
CA LYS A 23 -22.10 1.21 -0.72
C LYS A 23 -22.42 0.13 -1.78
N ASN A 24 -23.50 -0.64 -1.60
CA ASN A 24 -23.96 -1.69 -2.52
C ASN A 24 -22.94 -2.81 -2.78
N PHE A 25 -22.15 -3.17 -1.77
CA PHE A 25 -21.31 -4.38 -1.83
C PHE A 25 -22.14 -5.64 -1.59
N LYS A 26 -21.71 -6.78 -2.14
CA LYS A 26 -22.43 -8.05 -1.95
C LYS A 26 -22.31 -8.60 -0.54
N ASN A 27 -21.24 -8.24 0.17
CA ASN A 27 -20.99 -8.60 1.57
C ASN A 27 -19.86 -7.76 2.18
N ALA A 28 -19.79 -7.75 3.51
CA ALA A 28 -18.72 -7.11 4.27
C ALA A 28 -17.31 -7.54 3.82
N SER A 29 -17.08 -8.82 3.51
CA SER A 29 -15.75 -9.27 3.05
C SER A 29 -15.33 -8.66 1.71
N GLU A 30 -16.27 -8.37 0.81
CA GLU A 30 -15.98 -7.69 -0.46
C GLU A 30 -15.56 -6.24 -0.21
N TYR A 31 -16.32 -5.54 0.63
CA TYR A 31 -15.98 -4.19 1.07
C TYR A 31 -14.60 -4.12 1.73
N ILE A 32 -14.31 -5.00 2.70
CA ILE A 32 -13.01 -5.06 3.39
C ILE A 32 -11.86 -5.30 2.40
N ARG A 33 -12.04 -6.21 1.43
CA ARG A 33 -11.01 -6.47 0.41
C ARG A 33 -10.77 -5.27 -0.49
N GLN A 34 -11.80 -4.50 -0.84
CA GLN A 34 -11.62 -3.27 -1.60
C GLN A 34 -10.90 -2.20 -0.77
N ALA A 35 -11.34 -1.97 0.47
CA ALA A 35 -10.71 -1.01 1.38
C ALA A 35 -9.21 -1.32 1.61
N LEU A 36 -8.86 -2.60 1.77
CA LEU A 36 -7.46 -3.03 1.86
C LEU A 36 -6.68 -2.75 0.57
N ARG A 37 -7.26 -2.97 -0.61
CA ARG A 37 -6.59 -2.65 -1.88
C ARG A 37 -6.40 -1.15 -2.07
N GLU A 38 -7.38 -0.34 -1.69
CA GLU A 38 -7.29 1.12 -1.73
C GLU A 38 -6.19 1.59 -0.78
N LYS A 39 -6.20 1.10 0.46
CA LYS A 39 -5.17 1.43 1.44
C LYS A 39 -3.77 1.02 0.99
N LEU A 40 -3.62 -0.19 0.43
CA LEU A 40 -2.35 -0.62 -0.14
C LEU A 40 -1.94 0.20 -1.37
N ARG A 41 -2.87 0.77 -2.14
CA ARG A 41 -2.54 1.66 -3.27
C ARG A 41 -2.09 3.03 -2.78
N GLU A 42 -2.76 3.58 -1.77
CA GLU A 42 -2.37 4.82 -1.09
C GLU A 42 -0.99 4.65 -0.43
N ASP A 43 -0.76 3.53 0.25
CA ASP A 43 0.52 3.23 0.88
C ASP A 43 1.62 2.91 -0.16
N ASN A 44 1.24 2.63 -1.42
CA ASN A 44 2.15 2.52 -2.57
C ASN A 44 2.33 3.85 -3.31
N GLU A 45 1.82 4.98 -2.79
CA GLU A 45 2.27 6.29 -3.27
C GLU A 45 3.78 6.39 -3.08
N LEU A 46 4.47 6.73 -4.17
CA LEU A 46 5.92 6.89 -4.16
C LEU A 46 6.30 7.92 -3.09
N ASP A 47 7.15 7.50 -2.16
CA ASP A 47 7.77 8.38 -1.17
C ASP A 47 8.23 9.67 -1.89
N PRO A 48 7.76 10.86 -1.48
CA PRO A 48 8.12 12.12 -2.10
C PRO A 48 9.64 12.32 -2.23
N GLU A 49 10.41 11.78 -1.29
CA GLU A 49 11.88 11.82 -1.34
C GLU A 49 12.45 10.90 -2.43
N LEU A 50 11.90 9.69 -2.59
CA LEU A 50 12.27 8.79 -3.70
C LEU A 50 11.86 9.39 -5.05
N LEU A 51 10.72 10.05 -5.12
CA LEU A 51 10.23 10.71 -6.33
C LEU A 51 11.16 11.88 -6.71
N LEU A 52 11.56 12.71 -5.74
CA LEU A 52 12.53 13.78 -5.93
C LEU A 52 13.90 13.23 -6.36
N ARG A 53 14.35 12.13 -5.75
CA ARG A 53 15.60 11.46 -6.14
C ARG A 53 15.54 10.95 -7.57
N ALA A 54 14.44 10.31 -7.97
CA ALA A 54 14.25 9.84 -9.35
C ALA A 54 14.25 11.00 -10.37
N LEU A 55 13.69 12.16 -10.00
CA LEU A 55 13.74 13.37 -10.82
C LEU A 55 15.18 13.91 -10.97
N LYS A 56 15.95 13.99 -9.86
CA LYS A 56 17.35 14.43 -9.91
C LYS A 56 18.24 13.49 -10.73
N VAL A 57 18.04 12.18 -10.60
CA VAL A 57 18.73 11.17 -11.45
C VAL A 57 18.45 11.42 -12.92
N LYS A 58 17.18 11.64 -13.30
CA LYS A 58 16.81 11.95 -14.69
C LYS A 58 17.41 13.26 -15.21
N GLN A 59 17.60 14.24 -14.34
CA GLN A 59 18.19 15.54 -14.69
C GLN A 59 19.73 15.51 -14.71
N GLY A 60 20.35 14.43 -14.22
CA GLY A 60 21.81 14.31 -14.12
C GLY A 60 22.41 15.05 -12.93
N ASP A 61 21.58 15.48 -11.97
CA ASP A 61 21.98 16.31 -10.82
C ASP A 61 22.43 15.48 -9.60
N VAL A 62 22.83 14.23 -9.81
CA VAL A 62 23.30 13.34 -8.74
C VAL A 62 24.48 12.50 -9.20
N GLU A 63 25.42 12.33 -8.29
CA GLU A 63 26.48 11.35 -8.41
C GLU A 63 25.89 9.95 -8.26
N THR A 64 26.16 9.08 -9.24
CA THR A 64 25.74 7.68 -9.24
C THR A 64 26.94 6.79 -8.97
N VAL A 65 26.73 5.72 -8.21
CA VAL A 65 27.73 4.69 -7.94
C VAL A 65 27.26 3.39 -8.59
N ASP A 66 28.20 2.58 -9.06
CA ASP A 66 27.87 1.28 -9.66
C ASP A 66 27.24 0.34 -8.63
N ILE A 67 26.31 -0.51 -9.07
CA ILE A 67 25.58 -1.41 -8.19
C ILE A 67 26.48 -2.49 -7.59
N ASP A 68 27.50 -2.93 -8.34
CA ASP A 68 28.44 -3.96 -7.90
C ASP A 68 29.31 -3.43 -6.73
N GLU A 69 29.73 -2.16 -6.81
CA GLU A 69 30.48 -1.48 -5.72
C GLU A 69 29.65 -1.32 -4.44
N VAL A 70 28.33 -1.16 -4.57
CA VAL A 70 27.42 -1.07 -3.42
C VAL A 70 27.26 -2.44 -2.76
N ILE A 71 27.13 -3.50 -3.55
CA ILE A 71 26.96 -4.87 -3.03
C ILE A 71 28.21 -5.30 -2.23
N GLU A 72 29.41 -5.11 -2.79
CA GLU A 72 30.67 -5.47 -2.12
C GLU A 72 30.91 -4.73 -0.80
N LYS A 73 30.34 -3.54 -0.61
CA LYS A 73 30.53 -2.72 0.61
C LYS A 73 29.70 -3.20 1.80
N TYR A 74 28.62 -3.94 1.54
CA TYR A 74 27.64 -4.35 2.57
C TYR A 74 27.55 -5.88 2.76
N GLU A 75 28.39 -6.65 2.06
CA GLU A 75 28.70 -8.06 2.37
C GLU A 75 29.92 -8.17 3.30
#